data_AF-A0A1Y3NUR2-F1
#
_entry.id   AF-A0A1Y3NUR2-F1
#
_cell.length_a   1.000
_cell.length_b   1.000
_cell.length_c   1.000
_cell.angle_alpha   90.00
_cell.angle_beta   90.00
_cell.angle_gamma   90.00
#
_symmetry.space_group_name_H-M   'P 1'
#
loop_
_entity.id
_entity.type
_entity.pdbx_description
1 polymer ?
#
loop_
_entity_poly.entity_id
_entity_poly.type
_entity_poly.pdbx_seq_one_letter_code
_entity_poly.pdbx_strand_id
1 'polypeptide(L)'
;MGDEEFLPLPNNVIYTVHAKCNETGSIDKEIALNDCITWATTKPDTDDEHYFTNNLMKHPQIKNRYDTILAKISRETFAVDKVKAFIHAVADLIREDIPWNTESSYDLVTGYTNGMVNHFTLEDFETNLDYGHVDFNSTINVNDAPYGLLEWVEKRGNSCRSYTAKVNLNDDKYISDDYEVEAPSSVSSAFSYVFSIKITLFLVIFQFIFYVLF
;
A
#
# COMPACT_ATOMS: atom_id res chain seq x y z
N MET A 1 23.48 27.27 -24.41
CA MET A 1 23.00 26.71 -23.14
C MET A 1 24.09 25.75 -22.72
N GLY A 2 24.77 26.07 -21.62
CA GLY A 2 26.16 25.69 -21.36
C GLY A 2 26.37 24.21 -21.12
N ASP A 3 27.50 23.73 -21.63
CA ASP A 3 28.12 22.43 -21.39
C ASP A 3 28.81 22.44 -20.01
N GLU A 4 28.06 22.63 -18.94
CA GLU A 4 28.59 22.31 -17.61
C GLU A 4 28.65 20.78 -17.48
N GLU A 5 29.86 20.24 -17.40
CA GLU A 5 30.11 18.84 -17.07
C GLU A 5 29.43 18.55 -15.73
N PHE A 6 28.26 17.90 -15.79
CA PHE A 6 27.62 17.34 -14.61
C PHE A 6 28.63 16.40 -13.95
N LEU A 7 29.04 16.75 -12.73
CA LEU A 7 29.79 15.85 -11.88
C LEU A 7 29.00 14.52 -11.80
N PRO A 8 29.67 13.36 -11.93
CA PRO A 8 28.99 12.08 -11.88
C PRO A 8 28.21 11.99 -10.57
N LEU A 9 26.93 11.63 -10.66
CA LEU A 9 26.03 11.57 -9.51
C LEU A 9 26.66 10.67 -8.44
N PRO A 10 26.73 11.11 -7.17
CA PRO A 10 27.32 10.32 -6.10
C PRO A 10 26.51 9.04 -5.87
N ASN A 11 27.05 7.90 -6.30
CA ASN A 11 26.74 6.52 -5.92
C ASN A 11 25.26 6.11 -5.67
N ASN A 12 24.25 6.72 -6.29
CA ASN A 12 22.84 6.24 -6.25
C ASN A 12 22.35 5.81 -4.85
N VAL A 13 22.80 6.46 -3.76
CA VAL A 13 22.48 6.04 -2.38
C VAL A 13 21.28 6.83 -1.87
N ILE A 14 20.26 6.10 -1.42
CA ILE A 14 19.03 6.57 -0.81
C ILE A 14 19.16 6.61 0.71
N TYR A 15 18.83 7.75 1.33
CA TYR A 15 18.86 7.92 2.78
C TYR A 15 17.46 8.01 3.36
N THR A 16 17.21 7.28 4.44
CA THR A 16 16.01 7.49 5.26
C THR A 16 16.42 7.79 6.69
N VAL A 17 16.00 8.94 7.22
CA VAL A 17 16.30 9.37 8.59
C VAL A 17 15.24 8.83 9.54
N HIS A 18 15.67 8.10 10.56
CA HIS A 18 14.80 7.56 11.61
C HIS A 18 15.11 8.23 12.95
N ALA A 19 14.06 8.66 13.65
CA ALA A 19 14.17 9.02 15.05
C ALA A 19 14.33 7.73 15.87
N LYS A 20 15.20 7.76 16.89
CA LYS A 20 15.24 6.70 17.91
C LYS A 20 13.98 6.75 18.76
N CYS A 21 12.90 6.18 18.24
CA CYS A 21 11.71 5.91 19.02
C CYS A 21 12.01 4.67 19.89
N ASN A 22 11.69 4.75 21.18
CA ASN A 22 11.75 3.59 22.07
C ASN A 22 10.52 2.73 21.73
N GLU A 23 10.61 1.89 20.69
CA GLU A 23 9.49 1.10 20.20
C GLU A 23 9.22 -0.07 21.15
N THR A 24 8.44 0.20 22.20
CA THR A 24 7.78 -0.85 22.96
C THR A 24 6.56 -1.32 22.17
N GLY A 25 6.74 -2.41 21.40
CA GLY A 25 5.61 -3.13 20.79
C GLY A 25 5.59 -3.24 19.27
N SER A 26 6.69 -3.69 18.65
CA SER A 26 6.64 -4.16 17.26
C SER A 26 5.86 -5.47 17.20
N ILE A 27 4.85 -5.55 16.32
CA ILE A 27 4.20 -6.83 16.01
C ILE A 27 5.23 -7.74 15.33
N ASP A 28 5.37 -8.97 15.82
CA ASP A 28 6.22 -9.98 15.20
C ASP A 28 5.84 -10.14 13.71
N LYS A 29 6.84 -10.06 12.82
CA LYS A 29 6.63 -10.08 11.36
C LYS A 29 5.95 -11.38 10.89
N GLU A 30 6.25 -12.51 11.53
CA GLU A 30 5.66 -13.81 11.22
C GLU A 30 4.20 -13.88 11.70
N ILE A 31 3.91 -13.33 12.88
CA ILE A 31 2.54 -13.17 13.35
C ILE A 31 1.77 -12.30 12.35
N ALA A 32 2.31 -11.14 11.97
CA ALA A 32 1.66 -10.26 11.02
C ALA A 32 1.37 -10.96 9.68
N LEU A 33 2.29 -11.77 9.14
CA LEU A 33 2.08 -12.51 7.88
C LEU A 33 0.95 -13.53 7.94
N ASN A 34 0.85 -14.25 9.05
CA ASN A 34 -0.04 -15.38 9.17
C ASN A 34 -1.38 -15.03 9.81
N ASP A 35 -1.46 -13.87 10.45
CA ASP A 35 -2.64 -13.43 11.14
C ASP A 35 -3.60 -12.66 10.25
N CYS A 36 -4.68 -13.34 9.86
CA CYS A 36 -5.74 -12.79 9.05
C CYS A 36 -6.93 -12.25 9.85
N ILE A 37 -6.93 -12.33 11.19
CA ILE A 37 -8.06 -11.88 12.02
C ILE A 37 -7.61 -11.03 13.20
N THR A 38 -6.67 -11.54 13.96
CA THR A 38 -6.20 -11.00 15.24
C THR A 38 -5.02 -10.05 15.06
N TRP A 39 -4.63 -9.70 13.83
CA TRP A 39 -3.47 -8.82 13.58
C TRP A 39 -3.66 -7.44 14.23
N ALA A 40 -4.91 -7.00 14.33
CA ALA A 40 -5.27 -5.78 15.04
C ALA A 40 -5.16 -5.97 16.55
N THR A 41 -5.29 -7.19 17.07
CA THR A 41 -5.53 -7.51 18.48
C THR A 41 -4.36 -8.17 19.20
N THR A 42 -3.28 -8.52 18.50
CA THR A 42 -2.11 -9.23 19.02
C THR A 42 -1.09 -8.34 19.74
N LYS A 43 -1.42 -7.09 20.06
CA LYS A 43 -0.53 -6.28 20.90
C LYS A 43 -0.65 -6.69 22.37
N PRO A 44 0.47 -7.01 23.04
CA PRO A 44 0.46 -7.47 24.43
C PRO A 44 0.18 -6.37 25.46
N ASP A 45 0.24 -5.08 25.08
CA ASP A 45 0.26 -3.98 26.06
C ASP A 45 -1.11 -3.36 26.38
N THR A 46 -2.18 -3.79 25.71
CA THR A 46 -3.54 -3.28 25.93
C THR A 46 -4.61 -4.34 25.66
N ASP A 47 -4.80 -5.27 26.61
CA ASP A 47 -5.89 -6.27 26.58
C ASP A 47 -7.29 -5.64 26.33
N ASP A 48 -7.43 -4.33 26.53
CA ASP A 48 -8.68 -3.57 26.41
C ASP A 48 -8.94 -2.97 25.01
N GLU A 49 -7.92 -2.75 24.17
CA GLU A 49 -8.10 -1.98 22.92
C GLU A 49 -8.90 -2.71 21.84
N HIS A 50 -9.07 -4.03 22.00
CA HIS A 50 -9.72 -4.89 21.01
C HIS A 50 -10.95 -5.62 21.52
N TYR A 51 -11.45 -5.27 22.71
CA TYR A 51 -12.65 -5.89 23.30
C TYR A 51 -13.82 -5.92 22.32
N PHE A 52 -14.10 -4.80 21.63
CA PHE A 52 -15.20 -4.72 20.68
C PHE A 52 -15.03 -5.71 19.52
N THR A 53 -13.90 -5.67 18.82
CA THR A 53 -13.61 -6.53 17.66
C THR A 53 -13.58 -8.00 18.05
N ASN A 54 -12.96 -8.33 19.20
CA ASN A 54 -12.90 -9.70 19.71
C ASN A 54 -14.31 -10.26 20.01
N ASN A 55 -15.19 -9.46 20.60
CA ASN A 55 -16.56 -9.90 20.86
C ASN A 55 -17.40 -9.94 19.57
N LEU A 56 -17.17 -9.03 18.63
CA LEU A 56 -17.83 -9.05 17.33
C LEU A 56 -17.51 -10.34 16.56
N MET A 57 -16.24 -10.76 16.56
CA MET A 57 -15.79 -11.98 15.87
C MET A 57 -16.23 -13.28 16.54
N LYS A 58 -16.72 -13.26 17.79
CA LYS A 58 -17.35 -14.43 18.43
C LYS A 58 -18.72 -14.75 17.83
N HIS A 59 -19.38 -13.79 17.17
CA HIS A 59 -20.70 -14.01 16.60
C HIS A 59 -20.61 -14.76 15.25
N PRO A 60 -21.21 -15.96 15.08
CA PRO A 60 -21.00 -16.80 13.89
C PRO A 60 -21.37 -16.11 12.57
N GLN A 61 -22.44 -15.33 12.54
CA GLN A 61 -22.85 -14.63 11.32
C GLN A 61 -21.86 -13.53 10.92
N ILE A 62 -21.29 -12.84 11.90
CA ILE A 62 -20.34 -11.75 11.64
C ILE A 62 -19.02 -12.36 11.20
N LYS A 63 -18.58 -13.43 11.87
CA LYS A 63 -17.41 -14.19 11.46
C LYS A 63 -17.55 -14.73 10.03
N ASN A 64 -18.68 -15.34 9.67
CA ASN A 64 -18.89 -15.85 8.31
C ASN A 64 -18.88 -14.73 7.27
N ARG A 65 -19.47 -13.56 7.59
CA ARG A 65 -19.41 -12.37 6.74
C ARG A 65 -17.98 -11.87 6.59
N TYR A 66 -17.23 -11.79 7.67
CA TYR A 66 -15.82 -11.43 7.64
C TYR A 66 -15.01 -12.39 6.77
N ASP A 67 -15.15 -13.70 6.98
CA ASP A 67 -14.45 -14.73 6.21
C ASP A 67 -14.79 -14.62 4.71
N THR A 68 -16.05 -14.30 4.37
CA THR A 68 -16.51 -14.09 2.98
C THR A 68 -15.89 -12.84 2.35
N ILE A 69 -15.89 -11.72 3.06
CA ILE A 69 -15.25 -10.49 2.60
C ILE A 69 -13.75 -10.72 2.41
N LEU A 70 -13.08 -11.29 3.42
CA LEU A 70 -11.66 -11.62 3.36
C LEU A 70 -11.35 -12.57 2.19
N ALA A 71 -12.24 -13.53 1.94
CA ALA A 71 -12.11 -14.47 0.84
C ALA A 71 -12.17 -13.79 -0.53
N LYS A 72 -13.13 -12.87 -0.74
CA LYS A 72 -13.25 -12.09 -1.98
C LYS A 72 -12.07 -11.16 -2.16
N ILE A 73 -11.78 -10.29 -1.18
CA ILE A 73 -10.72 -9.28 -1.32
C ILE A 73 -9.33 -9.92 -1.53
N SER A 74 -9.03 -11.05 -0.88
CA SER A 74 -7.72 -11.71 -1.03
C SER A 74 -7.55 -12.45 -2.36
N ARG A 75 -8.63 -12.75 -3.08
CA ARG A 75 -8.60 -13.40 -4.41
C ARG A 75 -8.80 -12.41 -5.55
N GLU A 76 -9.32 -11.22 -5.26
CA GLU A 76 -9.66 -10.21 -6.25
C GLU A 76 -8.81 -8.95 -6.03
N THR A 77 -9.27 -8.02 -5.20
CA THR A 77 -8.65 -6.70 -5.01
C THR A 77 -7.18 -6.75 -4.60
N PHE A 78 -6.84 -7.65 -3.69
CA PHE A 78 -5.48 -7.87 -3.18
C PHE A 78 -4.82 -9.12 -3.77
N ALA A 79 -5.27 -9.57 -4.95
CA ALA A 79 -4.51 -10.53 -5.72
C ALA A 79 -3.19 -9.91 -6.18
N VAL A 80 -2.13 -10.72 -6.22
CA VAL A 80 -0.75 -10.25 -6.44
C VAL A 80 -0.63 -9.52 -7.77
N ASP A 81 -1.31 -9.99 -8.82
CA ASP A 81 -1.33 -9.38 -10.14
C ASP A 81 -1.98 -7.98 -10.14
N LYS A 82 -3.03 -7.78 -9.33
CA LYS A 82 -3.70 -6.48 -9.19
C LYS A 82 -2.84 -5.48 -8.43
N VAL A 83 -2.29 -5.92 -7.31
CA VAL A 83 -1.44 -5.05 -6.47
C VAL A 83 -0.12 -4.73 -7.17
N LYS A 84 0.43 -5.67 -7.95
CA LYS A 84 1.64 -5.43 -8.77
C LYS A 84 1.48 -4.25 -9.71
N ALA A 85 0.39 -4.18 -10.46
CA ALA A 85 0.16 -3.06 -11.37
C ALA A 85 0.15 -1.71 -10.62
N PHE A 86 -0.44 -1.68 -9.42
CA PHE A 86 -0.48 -0.47 -8.59
C PHE A 86 0.90 -0.10 -8.02
N ILE A 87 1.65 -1.08 -7.49
CA ILE A 87 3.01 -0.86 -6.98
C ILE A 87 3.91 -0.28 -8.06
N HIS A 88 3.91 -0.90 -9.25
CA HIS A 88 4.75 -0.43 -10.36
C HIS A 88 4.32 0.93 -10.89
N ALA A 89 3.01 1.21 -10.97
CA ALA A 89 2.53 2.53 -11.38
C ALA A 89 2.95 3.64 -10.40
N VAL A 90 2.91 3.37 -9.08
CA VAL A 90 3.39 4.31 -8.07
C VAL A 90 4.91 4.45 -8.15
N ALA A 91 5.63 3.34 -8.30
CA ALA A 91 7.08 3.35 -8.46
C ALA A 91 7.49 4.17 -9.69
N ASP A 92 6.84 3.95 -10.83
CA ASP A 92 7.06 4.73 -12.06
C ASP A 92 6.83 6.22 -11.85
N LEU A 93 5.80 6.59 -11.10
CA LEU A 93 5.47 7.98 -10.79
C LEU A 93 6.55 8.68 -9.96
N ILE A 94 7.19 7.97 -9.01
CA ILE A 94 8.16 8.55 -8.08
C ILE A 94 9.62 8.23 -8.44
N ARG A 95 9.87 7.41 -9.46
CA ARG A 95 11.20 6.86 -9.77
C ARG A 95 12.23 7.95 -9.98
N GLU A 96 11.88 9.00 -10.73
CA GLU A 96 12.79 10.12 -11.01
C GLU A 96 13.04 11.00 -9.79
N ASP A 97 12.07 11.08 -8.88
CA ASP A 97 12.17 11.88 -7.65
C ASP A 97 13.01 11.21 -6.57
N ILE A 98 13.17 9.88 -6.61
CA ILE A 98 13.95 9.14 -5.62
C ILE A 98 15.42 9.58 -5.59
N PRO A 99 16.17 9.55 -6.71
CA PRO A 99 17.53 10.07 -6.74
C PRO A 99 17.60 11.52 -6.26
N TRP A 100 16.68 12.38 -6.72
CA TRP A 100 16.68 13.80 -6.39
C TRP A 100 16.48 14.10 -4.90
N ASN A 101 15.54 13.40 -4.27
CA ASN A 101 15.29 13.52 -2.84
C ASN A 101 16.50 13.04 -2.02
N THR A 102 17.22 12.04 -2.53
CA THR A 102 18.35 11.44 -1.83
C THR A 102 19.61 12.27 -1.95
N GLU A 103 19.85 12.86 -3.10
CA GLU A 103 20.94 13.83 -3.31
C GLU A 103 20.74 15.07 -2.44
N SER A 104 19.52 15.59 -2.37
CA SER A 104 19.17 16.75 -1.54
C SER A 104 19.40 16.51 -0.05
N SER A 105 19.34 15.25 0.41
CA SER A 105 19.55 14.90 1.81
C SER A 105 21.01 15.05 2.28
N TYR A 106 21.99 14.97 1.37
CA TYR A 106 23.40 15.18 1.71
C TYR A 106 23.71 16.63 2.13
N ASP A 107 23.01 17.58 1.52
CA ASP A 107 23.24 19.02 1.75
C ASP A 107 22.45 19.55 2.95
N LEU A 108 21.47 18.78 3.44
CA LEU A 108 20.69 19.11 4.61
C LEU A 108 21.49 18.80 5.89
N VAL A 109 22.34 19.74 6.30
CA VAL A 109 22.97 19.72 7.63
C VAL A 109 21.88 19.91 8.69
N THR A 110 21.31 18.81 9.18
CA THR A 110 20.39 18.86 10.32
C THR A 110 21.20 18.92 11.62
N GLY A 111 20.77 19.75 12.57
CA GLY A 111 21.37 19.80 13.92
C GLY A 111 21.07 18.55 14.78
N TYR A 112 20.53 17.49 14.18
CA TYR A 112 20.03 16.31 14.86
C TYR A 112 21.12 15.24 14.96
N THR A 113 21.92 15.29 16.01
CA THR A 113 23.14 14.44 16.16
C THR A 113 22.86 12.99 16.57
N ASN A 114 21.62 12.66 16.95
CA ASN A 114 21.26 11.35 17.51
C ASN A 114 20.34 10.52 16.60
N GLY A 115 20.14 10.97 15.36
CA GLY A 115 19.40 10.22 14.34
C GLY A 115 20.21 9.05 13.80
N MET A 116 19.52 8.03 13.30
CA MET A 116 20.15 6.98 12.49
C MET A 116 19.67 7.16 11.06
N VAL A 117 20.55 6.91 10.10
CA VAL A 117 20.23 7.07 8.68
C VAL A 117 20.44 5.71 8.01
N ASN A 118 19.36 5.16 7.43
CA ASN A 118 19.48 3.97 6.60
C ASN A 118 20.07 4.35 5.25
N HIS A 119 20.83 3.43 4.67
CA HIS A 119 21.46 3.58 3.37
C HIS A 119 20.92 2.48 2.45
N PHE A 120 20.14 2.89 1.46
CA PHE A 120 19.67 2.04 0.38
C PHE A 120 20.25 2.55 -0.93
N THR A 121 20.06 1.84 -2.03
CA THR A 121 20.46 2.28 -3.37
C THR A 121 19.25 2.35 -4.28
N LEU A 122 19.36 3.02 -5.42
CA LEU A 122 18.33 2.94 -6.46
C LEU A 122 18.08 1.49 -6.90
N GLU A 123 19.13 0.66 -6.92
CA GLU A 123 19.00 -0.76 -7.19
C GLU A 123 18.21 -1.50 -6.09
N ASP A 124 18.45 -1.18 -4.82
CA ASP A 124 17.64 -1.70 -3.71
C ASP A 124 16.18 -1.32 -3.87
N PHE A 125 15.89 -0.07 -4.28
CA PHE A 125 14.52 0.35 -4.58
C PHE A 125 13.90 -0.50 -5.70
N GLU A 126 14.54 -0.59 -6.87
CA GLU A 126 14.00 -1.28 -8.04
C GLU A 126 13.82 -2.79 -7.79
N THR A 127 14.79 -3.43 -7.14
CA THR A 127 14.73 -4.85 -6.87
C THR A 127 13.70 -5.19 -5.80
N ASN A 128 13.54 -4.33 -4.78
CA ASN A 128 12.61 -4.57 -3.68
C ASN A 128 11.12 -4.38 -4.06
N LEU A 129 10.81 -3.73 -5.19
CA LEU A 129 9.43 -3.62 -5.69
C LEU A 129 8.78 -4.99 -5.88
N ASP A 130 9.56 -5.96 -6.36
CA ASP A 130 9.11 -7.31 -6.65
C ASP A 130 9.50 -8.26 -5.49
N TYR A 131 10.46 -9.14 -5.76
CA TYR A 131 10.92 -10.21 -4.85
C TYR A 131 12.37 -10.02 -4.44
N GLY A 132 12.98 -8.86 -4.74
CA GLY A 132 14.33 -8.54 -4.30
C GLY A 132 14.36 -8.26 -2.80
N HIS A 133 15.42 -8.72 -2.15
CA HIS A 133 15.64 -8.52 -0.73
C HIS A 133 16.78 -7.51 -0.56
N VAL A 134 16.67 -6.67 0.47
CA VAL A 134 17.76 -5.78 0.85
C VAL A 134 18.48 -6.43 2.03
N ASP A 135 19.75 -6.76 1.85
CA ASP A 135 20.54 -7.40 2.89
C ASP A 135 20.62 -6.49 4.13
N PHE A 136 20.25 -7.05 5.29
CA PHE A 136 20.35 -6.30 6.54
C PHE A 136 21.81 -6.18 6.97
N ASN A 137 22.29 -4.94 7.01
CA ASN A 137 23.58 -4.59 7.58
C ASN A 137 23.36 -3.59 8.72
N SER A 138 23.50 -4.08 9.96
CA SER A 138 23.28 -3.31 11.19
C SER A 138 24.20 -2.10 11.36
N THR A 139 25.25 -1.99 10.55
CA THR A 139 26.17 -0.83 10.55
C THR A 139 25.59 0.34 9.77
N ILE A 140 24.74 0.08 8.77
CA ILE A 140 24.21 1.08 7.84
C ILE A 140 22.68 1.18 7.87
N ASN A 141 21.99 0.15 8.37
CA ASN A 141 20.53 0.04 8.40
C ASN A 141 20.05 -0.30 9.80
N VAL A 142 19.00 0.40 10.23
CA VAL A 142 18.31 0.22 11.52
C VAL A 142 17.26 -0.86 11.41
N ASN A 143 16.54 -0.89 10.30
CA ASN A 143 15.39 -1.74 10.09
C ASN A 143 15.71 -2.80 9.04
N ASP A 144 15.42 -4.04 9.38
CA ASP A 144 15.46 -5.17 8.47
C ASP A 144 14.19 -5.23 7.61
N ALA A 145 14.35 -5.40 6.30
CA ALA A 145 13.28 -5.57 5.31
C ALA A 145 13.44 -6.94 4.65
N PRO A 146 13.02 -8.03 5.32
CA PRO A 146 13.36 -9.40 4.92
C PRO A 146 12.61 -9.87 3.67
N TYR A 147 11.67 -9.07 3.17
CA TYR A 147 10.82 -9.41 2.03
C TYR A 147 10.75 -8.25 1.04
N GLY A 148 10.68 -8.58 -0.23
CA GLY A 148 10.22 -7.66 -1.28
C GLY A 148 8.76 -7.25 -1.08
N LEU A 149 8.34 -6.14 -1.67
CA LEU A 149 6.98 -5.63 -1.50
C LEU A 149 5.94 -6.59 -2.10
N LEU A 150 6.19 -7.16 -3.28
CA LEU A 150 5.30 -8.19 -3.83
C LEU A 150 5.39 -9.51 -3.08
N GLU A 151 6.58 -9.89 -2.62
CA GLU A 151 6.72 -11.09 -1.81
C GLU A 151 5.87 -11.00 -0.52
N TRP A 152 5.87 -9.83 0.12
CA TRP A 152 5.05 -9.56 1.30
C TRP A 152 3.55 -9.69 0.98
N VAL A 153 3.10 -9.05 -0.09
CA VAL A 153 1.70 -9.12 -0.57
C VAL A 153 1.31 -10.56 -0.88
N GLU A 154 2.20 -11.31 -1.54
CA GLU A 154 1.97 -12.69 -1.90
C GLU A 154 1.86 -13.59 -0.67
N LYS A 155 2.82 -13.53 0.26
CA LYS A 155 2.82 -14.35 1.48
C LYS A 155 1.58 -14.08 2.31
N ARG A 156 1.28 -12.81 2.59
CA ARG A 156 0.10 -12.42 3.37
C ARG A 156 -1.19 -12.84 2.65
N GLY A 157 -1.28 -12.56 1.35
CA GLY A 157 -2.41 -12.93 0.52
C GLY A 157 -2.64 -14.45 0.51
N ASN A 158 -1.58 -15.25 0.35
CA ASN A 158 -1.65 -16.71 0.36
C ASN A 158 -2.07 -17.26 1.71
N SER A 159 -1.59 -16.66 2.81
CA SER A 159 -2.02 -17.04 4.15
C SER A 159 -3.53 -16.83 4.32
N CYS A 160 -4.06 -15.67 3.94
CA CYS A 160 -5.49 -15.39 4.07
C CYS A 160 -6.37 -16.13 3.06
N ARG A 161 -5.87 -16.44 1.86
CA ARG A 161 -6.52 -17.35 0.91
C ARG A 161 -6.62 -18.76 1.47
N SER A 162 -5.56 -19.24 2.11
CA SER A 162 -5.53 -20.55 2.78
C SER A 162 -6.49 -20.60 3.96
N TYR A 163 -6.48 -19.55 4.79
CA TYR A 163 -7.42 -19.37 5.90
C TYR A 163 -8.88 -19.47 5.43
N THR A 164 -9.21 -18.81 4.31
CA THR A 164 -10.55 -18.76 3.75
C THR A 164 -10.82 -19.80 2.64
N ALA A 165 -10.01 -20.86 2.53
CA ALA A 165 -10.09 -21.80 1.40
C ALA A 165 -11.44 -22.53 1.30
N LYS A 166 -12.15 -22.69 2.43
CA LYS A 166 -13.43 -23.41 2.54
C LYS A 166 -14.65 -22.52 2.36
N VAL A 167 -14.48 -21.21 2.22
CA VAL A 167 -15.59 -20.27 2.11
C VAL A 167 -16.21 -20.39 0.71
N ASN A 168 -17.53 -20.57 0.65
CA ASN A 168 -18.25 -20.62 -0.62
C ASN A 168 -18.55 -19.19 -1.11
N LEU A 169 -17.87 -18.77 -2.18
CA LEU A 169 -18.04 -17.43 -2.75
C LEU A 169 -19.26 -17.29 -3.66
N ASN A 170 -19.95 -18.38 -3.97
CA ASN A 170 -21.21 -18.35 -4.74
C ASN A 170 -22.44 -18.16 -3.82
N ASP A 171 -22.25 -18.10 -2.50
CA ASP A 171 -23.30 -17.84 -1.53
C ASP A 171 -23.21 -16.39 -1.06
N ASP A 172 -23.97 -15.51 -1.73
CA ASP A 172 -23.98 -14.08 -1.42
C ASP A 172 -24.80 -13.76 -0.15
N LYS A 173 -25.36 -14.75 0.55
CA LYS A 173 -26.13 -14.56 1.81
C LYS A 173 -25.42 -13.70 2.86
N TYR A 174 -24.09 -13.70 2.84
CA TYR A 174 -23.27 -12.99 3.82
C TYR A 174 -22.78 -11.63 3.34
N ILE A 175 -23.14 -11.22 2.13
CA ILE A 175 -22.73 -9.99 1.50
C ILE A 175 -23.99 -9.16 1.37
N SER A 176 -23.96 -7.95 1.91
CA SER A 176 -25.16 -7.13 2.16
C SER A 176 -25.66 -6.46 0.88
N ASP A 177 -25.64 -7.19 -0.23
CA ASP A 177 -25.94 -6.71 -1.57
C ASP A 177 -27.46 -6.65 -1.77
N ASP A 178 -28.19 -7.45 -0.99
CA ASP A 178 -29.65 -7.59 -1.02
C ASP A 178 -30.39 -6.57 -0.12
N TYR A 179 -29.66 -5.74 0.63
CA TYR A 179 -30.30 -4.72 1.47
C TYR A 179 -30.32 -3.39 0.72
N GLU A 180 -31.48 -3.07 0.14
CA GLU A 180 -31.76 -1.70 -0.31
C GLU A 180 -31.74 -0.79 0.91
N VAL A 181 -30.66 -0.03 1.07
CA VAL A 181 -30.61 1.05 2.06
C VAL A 181 -31.53 2.14 1.53
N GLU A 182 -32.76 2.19 2.07
CA GLU A 182 -33.65 3.33 1.85
C GLU A 182 -32.90 4.58 2.32
N ALA A 183 -32.47 5.41 1.37
CA ALA A 183 -31.87 6.68 1.68
C ALA A 183 -32.91 7.47 2.52
N PRO A 184 -32.51 8.05 3.67
CA PRO A 184 -33.43 8.84 4.46
C PRO A 184 -34.09 9.88 3.56
N SER A 185 -35.42 9.87 3.53
CA SER A 185 -36.28 10.65 2.64
C SER A 185 -36.29 12.14 3.00
N SER A 186 -35.11 12.75 2.98
CA SER A 186 -34.78 14.16 3.11
C SER A 186 -33.29 14.26 2.74
N VAL A 187 -32.90 14.52 1.49
CA VAL A 187 -32.97 15.82 0.85
C VAL A 187 -33.16 15.62 -0.67
N SER A 188 -34.34 15.97 -1.16
CA SER A 188 -34.56 16.25 -2.57
C SER A 188 -33.90 17.60 -2.91
N SER A 189 -32.61 17.60 -3.23
CA SER A 189 -32.03 18.67 -4.04
C SER A 189 -30.69 18.26 -4.65
N ALA A 190 -30.77 17.96 -5.95
CA ALA A 190 -29.83 18.39 -6.99
C ALA A 190 -28.38 17.90 -6.90
N PHE A 191 -28.09 16.67 -7.34
CA PHE A 191 -26.81 16.36 -8.00
C PHE A 191 -27.03 15.27 -9.07
N SER A 192 -27.83 15.59 -10.10
CA SER A 192 -27.84 14.83 -11.35
C SER A 192 -26.62 15.19 -12.19
N TYR A 193 -25.43 14.79 -11.75
CA TYR A 193 -24.23 14.85 -12.58
C TYR A 193 -24.14 13.56 -13.39
N VAL A 194 -24.98 13.47 -14.42
CA VAL A 194 -24.59 12.78 -15.64
C VAL A 194 -23.56 13.69 -16.31
N PHE A 195 -22.33 13.68 -15.80
CA PHE A 195 -21.23 14.46 -16.36
C PHE A 195 -20.98 13.90 -17.77
N SER A 196 -21.16 14.81 -18.71
CA SER A 196 -21.25 14.57 -20.14
C SER A 196 -19.92 14.08 -20.73
N ILE A 197 -19.67 12.77 -20.69
CA ILE A 197 -18.51 12.14 -21.35
C ILE A 197 -18.51 12.45 -22.86
N LYS A 198 -19.69 12.69 -23.47
CA LYS A 198 -19.82 13.03 -24.89
C LYS A 198 -19.26 14.42 -25.25
N ILE A 199 -19.31 15.39 -24.34
CA ILE A 199 -18.80 16.75 -24.62
C ILE A 199 -17.27 16.78 -24.56
N THR A 200 -16.66 16.05 -23.62
CA THR A 200 -15.20 16.00 -23.50
C THR A 200 -14.55 15.32 -24.71
N LEU A 201 -15.14 14.21 -25.21
CA LEU A 201 -14.64 13.54 -26.42
C LEU A 201 -14.74 14.45 -27.66
N PHE A 202 -15.81 15.24 -27.76
CA PHE A 202 -16.01 16.16 -28.88
C PHE A 202 -14.97 17.29 -28.89
N LEU A 203 -14.62 17.83 -27.71
CA LEU A 203 -13.60 18.87 -27.58
C LEU A 203 -12.18 18.37 -27.92
N VAL A 204 -11.85 17.13 -27.53
CA VAL A 204 -10.56 16.51 -27.87
C VAL A 204 -10.44 16.25 -29.37
N ILE A 205 -11.49 15.73 -30.01
CA ILE A 205 -11.51 15.50 -31.46
C ILE A 205 -11.42 16.84 -32.21
N PHE A 206 -12.11 17.88 -31.75
CA PHE A 206 -12.07 19.20 -32.38
C PHE A 206 -10.68 19.83 -32.33
N GLN A 207 -9.98 19.74 -31.19
CA GLN A 207 -8.59 20.24 -31.09
C GLN A 207 -7.63 19.46 -32.00
N PHE A 208 -7.79 18.14 -32.10
CA PHE A 208 -6.96 17.32 -32.99
C PHE A 208 -7.16 17.69 -34.46
N ILE A 209 -8.41 17.89 -34.89
CA ILE A 209 -8.73 18.32 -36.27
C ILE A 209 -8.17 19.71 -36.56
N PHE A 210 -8.27 20.64 -35.60
CA PHE A 210 -7.74 21.99 -35.78
C PHE A 210 -6.22 21.98 -35.97
N TYR A 211 -5.48 21.20 -35.17
CA TYR A 211 -4.03 21.06 -35.28
C TYR A 211 -3.55 20.42 -36.59
N VAL A 212 -4.36 19.55 -37.20
CA VAL A 212 -4.01 18.90 -38.47
C VAL A 212 -4.30 19.79 -39.68
N LEU A 213 -5.30 20.68 -39.57
CA LEU A 213 -5.78 21.49 -40.70
C LEU A 213 -5.24 22.92 -40.74
N PHE A 214 -4.77 23.46 -39.61
CA PHE A 214 -4.24 24.82 -39.48
C PHE A 214 -2.91 24.82 -38.75
#